data_AF-A0A951CUQ5-F1
#
_entry.id   AF-A0A951CUQ5-F1
#
_cell.length_a   1.000
_cell.length_b   1.000
_cell.length_c   1.000
_cell.angle_alpha   90.00
_cell.angle_beta   90.00
_cell.angle_gamma   90.00
#
_symmetry.space_group_name_H-M   'P 1'
#
loop_
_entity.id
_entity.type
_entity.pdbx_description
1 polymer ?
#
loop_
_entity_poly.entity_id
_entity_poly.type
_entity_poly.pdbx_seq_one_letter_code
_entity_poly.pdbx_strand_id
1 'polypeptide(L)'
;MGRTPPDSGRDLLFAKAAILACIGLAFAQTPVRHTKVLTPEQGRYQAEVSQWVARHAELRAQAQKALSSEAARENASDCPDADTTRAQEECLASEIRKTQSNYAMFAEAIRTMLGLAYPTMPGEQPVSGPTGEPLTSDERVKEFDRLEAESKAYRDDASKAAYNQYRGGTLAPVFEAEAEQKLLRLHLEEMAFIYGEELSNH
;
A
#
# COMPACT_ATOMS: atom_id res chain seq x y z
N MET A 1 28.78 7.50 40.44
CA MET A 1 28.55 8.54 41.46
C MET A 1 28.95 9.88 40.88
N GLY A 2 28.02 10.84 40.86
CA GLY A 2 28.32 12.27 40.80
C GLY A 2 28.55 12.89 39.43
N ARG A 3 27.56 13.59 38.89
CA ARG A 3 27.40 15.07 38.98
C ARG A 3 26.47 15.55 37.85
N THR A 4 25.33 16.12 38.24
CA THR A 4 24.57 17.08 37.42
C THR A 4 25.14 18.51 37.67
N PRO A 5 24.61 19.55 37.00
CA PRO A 5 25.19 20.27 35.86
C PRO A 5 25.76 21.64 36.31
N PRO A 6 26.03 22.56 35.37
CA PRO A 6 25.30 23.82 35.55
C PRO A 6 24.74 24.43 34.27
N ASP A 7 23.59 25.04 34.51
CA ASP A 7 22.88 26.07 33.79
C ASP A 7 23.72 27.36 33.66
N SER A 8 23.65 28.05 32.52
CA SER A 8 24.20 29.42 32.34
C SER A 8 23.42 30.08 31.19
N GLY A 9 22.45 30.94 31.50
CA GLY A 9 22.65 32.40 31.55
C GLY A 9 22.51 32.98 30.13
N ARG A 10 21.31 33.39 29.69
CA ARG A 10 20.78 34.76 29.81
C ARG A 10 21.88 35.82 29.83
N ASP A 11 21.96 36.58 28.74
CA ASP A 11 22.46 37.96 28.56
C ASP A 11 22.87 38.08 27.08
N LEU A 12 22.63 39.14 26.31
CA LEU A 12 22.40 40.53 26.62
C LEU A 12 21.75 41.18 25.38
N LEU A 13 20.82 42.09 25.63
CA LEU A 13 20.31 43.08 24.68
C LEU A 13 21.41 44.08 24.26
N PHE A 14 21.08 44.82 23.18
CA PHE A 14 21.59 46.14 22.75
C PHE A 14 22.76 46.18 21.75
N ALA A 15 22.46 46.56 20.50
CA ALA A 15 22.93 47.81 19.91
C ALA A 15 22.28 48.11 18.55
N LYS A 16 21.58 49.25 18.49
CA LYS A 16 21.22 50.01 17.26
C LYS A 16 22.53 50.62 16.68
N ALA A 17 22.70 51.13 15.46
CA ALA A 17 21.81 51.72 14.44
C ALA A 17 22.62 51.97 13.14
N ALA A 18 21.89 52.03 12.00
CA ALA A 18 22.11 52.84 10.78
C ALA A 18 23.42 52.63 9.97
N ILE A 19 23.52 52.80 8.64
CA ILE A 19 22.93 53.71 7.64
C ILE A 19 23.16 53.05 6.26
N LEU A 20 22.23 53.14 5.30
CA LEU A 20 22.43 53.74 3.95
C LEU A 20 21.33 53.34 2.95
N ALA A 21 20.72 54.40 2.42
CA ALA A 21 19.80 54.44 1.32
C ALA A 21 20.38 53.84 0.02
N CYS A 22 19.66 52.88 -0.55
CA CYS A 22 19.60 52.68 -1.99
C CYS A 22 18.12 52.70 -2.38
N ILE A 23 17.64 53.91 -2.71
CA ILE A 23 16.39 54.13 -3.43
C ILE A 23 16.62 53.62 -4.86
N GLY A 24 16.48 52.31 -5.04
CA GLY A 24 16.24 51.72 -6.35
C GLY A 24 14.74 51.77 -6.58
N LEU A 25 14.29 52.62 -7.50
CA LEU A 25 12.95 52.59 -8.08
C LEU A 25 12.79 51.27 -8.86
N ALA A 26 12.59 50.17 -8.14
CA ALA A 26 11.95 48.99 -8.70
C ALA A 26 10.49 49.38 -8.89
N PHE A 27 10.10 49.68 -10.14
CA PHE A 27 8.69 49.64 -10.52
C PHE A 27 8.17 48.26 -10.13
N ALA A 28 7.47 48.17 -9.01
CA ALA A 28 6.65 47.04 -8.67
C ALA A 28 5.53 47.00 -9.70
N GLN A 29 5.78 46.38 -10.85
CA GLN A 29 4.72 45.87 -11.68
C GLN A 29 4.00 44.85 -10.81
N THR A 30 2.91 45.26 -10.17
CA THR A 30 1.96 44.32 -9.59
C THR A 30 1.58 43.38 -10.74
N PRO A 31 1.97 42.08 -10.70
CA PRO A 31 1.56 41.18 -11.75
C PRO A 31 0.04 41.23 -11.78
N VAL A 32 -0.52 41.57 -12.94
CA VAL A 32 -1.95 41.52 -13.17
C VAL A 32 -2.37 40.11 -12.75
N ARG A 33 -3.10 39.99 -11.64
CA ARG A 33 -3.72 38.72 -11.23
C ARG A 33 -4.77 38.42 -12.29
N HIS A 34 -4.36 37.73 -13.33
CA HIS A 34 -5.28 37.06 -14.23
C HIS A 34 -5.97 35.99 -13.39
N THR A 35 -7.20 36.27 -12.96
CA THR A 35 -8.06 35.26 -12.37
C THR A 35 -8.30 34.21 -13.45
N LYS A 36 -7.57 33.09 -13.39
CA LYS A 36 -7.84 31.95 -14.28
C LYS A 36 -9.23 31.44 -13.93
N VAL A 37 -10.22 31.84 -14.72
CA VAL A 37 -11.56 31.26 -14.68
C VAL A 37 -11.46 29.91 -15.36
N LEU A 38 -11.76 28.84 -14.63
CA LEU A 38 -11.80 27.48 -15.19
C LEU A 38 -12.92 27.39 -16.21
N THR A 39 -12.67 26.71 -17.33
CA THR A 39 -13.76 26.33 -18.23
C THR A 39 -14.67 25.33 -17.52
N PRO A 40 -15.96 25.21 -17.91
CA PRO A 40 -16.85 24.19 -17.34
C PRO A 40 -16.31 22.76 -17.48
N GLU A 41 -15.56 22.47 -18.55
CA GLU A 41 -14.88 21.19 -18.76
C GLU A 41 -13.73 20.97 -17.77
N GLN A 42 -12.90 21.98 -17.54
CA GLN A 42 -11.83 21.92 -16.52
C GLN A 42 -12.40 21.74 -15.12
N GLY A 43 -13.54 22.37 -14.82
CA GLY A 43 -14.24 22.17 -13.54
C GLY A 43 -14.75 20.74 -13.34
N ARG A 44 -15.30 20.11 -14.38
CA ARG A 44 -15.74 18.71 -14.34
C ARG A 44 -14.56 17.76 -14.16
N TYR A 45 -13.51 17.93 -14.96
CA TYR A 45 -12.29 17.13 -14.86
C TYR A 45 -11.68 17.20 -13.45
N GLN A 46 -11.56 18.39 -12.86
CA GLN A 46 -11.05 18.54 -11.49
C GLN A 46 -11.92 17.81 -10.45
N ALA A 47 -13.25 17.82 -10.62
CA ALA A 47 -14.15 17.09 -9.74
C ALA A 47 -14.00 15.57 -9.88
N GLU A 48 -13.87 15.06 -11.11
CA GLU A 48 -13.62 13.65 -11.39
C GLU A 48 -12.27 13.17 -10.82
N VAL A 49 -11.20 13.94 -11.02
CA VAL A 49 -9.88 13.66 -10.43
C VAL A 49 -9.97 13.64 -8.91
N SER A 50 -10.68 14.60 -8.30
CA SER A 50 -10.84 14.64 -6.84
C SER A 50 -11.57 13.40 -6.30
N GLN A 51 -12.58 12.92 -7.02
CA GLN A 51 -13.31 11.69 -6.66
C GLN A 51 -12.42 10.46 -6.85
N TRP A 52 -11.67 10.38 -7.95
CA TRP A 52 -10.73 9.30 -8.22
C TRP A 52 -9.67 9.21 -7.11
N VAL A 53 -9.05 10.33 -6.73
CA VAL A 53 -8.06 10.39 -5.64
C VAL A 53 -8.66 9.94 -4.31
N ALA A 54 -9.86 10.41 -3.97
CA ALA A 54 -10.52 10.03 -2.73
C ALA A 54 -10.82 8.52 -2.68
N ARG A 55 -11.30 7.95 -3.79
CA ARG A 55 -11.57 6.52 -3.89
C ARG A 55 -10.30 5.70 -3.80
N HIS A 56 -9.23 6.14 -4.47
CA HIS A 56 -7.93 5.49 -4.42
C HIS A 56 -7.36 5.48 -2.99
N ALA A 57 -7.46 6.60 -2.27
CA ALA A 57 -6.99 6.71 -0.89
C ALA A 57 -7.77 5.79 0.07
N GLU A 58 -9.08 5.65 -0.11
CA GLU A 58 -9.92 4.74 0.67
C GLU A 58 -9.48 3.27 0.47
N LEU A 59 -9.32 2.84 -0.78
CA LEU A 59 -8.90 1.48 -1.11
C LEU A 59 -7.49 1.19 -0.62
N ARG A 60 -6.58 2.14 -0.76
CA ARG A 60 -5.22 2.05 -0.19
C ARG A 60 -5.26 1.82 1.31
N ALA A 61 -6.07 2.58 2.04
CA ALA A 61 -6.20 2.41 3.48
C ALA A 61 -6.75 1.01 3.84
N GLN A 62 -7.67 0.47 3.05
CA GLN A 62 -8.17 -0.90 3.22
C GLN A 62 -7.06 -1.93 3.01
N ALA A 63 -6.30 -1.83 1.92
CA ALA A 63 -5.17 -2.72 1.64
C ALA A 63 -4.10 -2.66 2.75
N GLN A 64 -3.67 -1.46 3.15
CA GLN A 64 -2.69 -1.27 4.22
C GLN A 64 -3.18 -1.82 5.57
N LYS A 65 -4.47 -1.69 5.87
CA LYS A 65 -5.07 -2.26 7.08
C LYS A 65 -5.02 -3.79 7.06
N ALA A 66 -5.34 -4.41 5.92
CA ALA A 66 -5.27 -5.87 5.78
C ALA A 66 -3.83 -6.39 5.90
N LEU A 67 -2.88 -5.73 5.22
CA LEU A 67 -1.44 -6.04 5.28
C LEU A 67 -0.89 -5.92 6.71
N SER A 68 -1.15 -4.80 7.39
CA SER A 68 -0.69 -4.59 8.77
C SER A 68 -1.35 -5.54 9.77
N SER A 69 -2.62 -5.91 9.55
CA SER A 69 -3.31 -6.90 10.38
C SER A 69 -2.66 -8.28 10.25
N GLU A 70 -2.24 -8.67 9.04
CA GLU A 70 -1.57 -9.95 8.84
C GLU A 70 -0.14 -9.96 9.42
N ALA A 71 0.62 -8.88 9.20
CA ALA A 71 1.94 -8.73 9.80
C ALA A 71 1.89 -8.76 11.34
N ALA A 72 0.87 -8.14 11.95
CA ALA A 72 0.67 -8.18 13.40
C ALA A 72 0.37 -9.60 13.89
N ARG A 73 -0.41 -10.38 13.14
CA ARG A 73 -0.71 -11.77 13.48
C ARG A 73 0.50 -12.68 13.37
N GLU A 74 1.26 -12.56 12.29
CA GLU A 74 2.50 -13.33 12.11
C GLU A 74 3.49 -13.09 13.26
N ASN A 75 3.63 -11.84 13.70
CA ASN A 75 4.48 -11.49 14.84
C ASN A 75 3.99 -12.02 16.20
N ALA A 76 2.70 -12.34 16.34
CA ALA A 76 2.10 -12.79 17.59
C ALA A 76 2.25 -14.30 17.87
N SER A 77 2.84 -15.07 16.93
CA SER A 77 2.77 -16.54 16.86
C SER A 77 1.34 -17.05 16.60
N ASP A 78 1.19 -17.99 15.67
CA ASP A 78 -0.12 -18.48 15.24
C ASP A 78 -0.81 -19.37 16.29
N CYS A 79 -0.05 -20.28 16.91
CA CYS A 79 -0.60 -21.33 17.78
C CYS A 79 0.27 -21.58 19.02
N PRO A 80 0.48 -20.58 19.90
CA PRO A 80 1.38 -20.71 21.05
C PRO A 80 0.93 -21.73 22.10
N ASP A 81 -0.37 -22.01 22.19
CA ASP A 81 -0.97 -22.88 23.22
C ASP A 81 -1.27 -24.32 22.73
N ALA A 82 -0.93 -24.66 21.49
CA ALA A 82 -1.20 -25.97 20.93
C ALA A 82 -0.15 -26.99 21.38
N ASP A 83 -0.57 -27.97 22.20
CA ASP A 83 0.30 -28.98 22.83
C ASP A 83 0.17 -30.38 22.22
N THR A 84 -0.79 -30.57 21.31
CA THR A 84 -1.02 -31.82 20.59
C THR A 84 -1.13 -31.56 19.09
N THR A 85 -0.84 -32.58 18.28
CA THR A 85 -1.02 -32.50 16.82
C THR A 85 -2.45 -32.10 16.43
N ARG A 86 -3.45 -32.58 17.18
CA ARG A 86 -4.85 -32.23 16.93
C ARG A 86 -5.16 -30.78 17.26
N ALA A 87 -4.67 -30.29 18.41
CA ALA A 87 -4.82 -28.88 18.78
C ALA A 87 -4.13 -27.95 17.77
N GLN A 88 -2.95 -28.35 17.28
CA GLN A 88 -2.21 -27.62 16.26
C GLN A 88 -3.01 -27.55 14.94
N GLU A 89 -3.55 -28.68 14.46
CA GLU A 89 -4.38 -28.74 13.25
C GLU A 89 -5.61 -27.81 13.35
N GLU A 90 -6.34 -27.88 14.46
CA GLU A 90 -7.55 -27.06 14.68
C GLU A 90 -7.23 -25.56 14.77
N CYS A 91 -6.11 -25.23 15.44
CA CYS A 91 -5.63 -23.87 15.54
C CYS A 91 -5.21 -23.31 14.17
N LEU A 92 -4.35 -24.02 13.43
CA LEU A 92 -3.90 -23.59 12.11
C LEU A 92 -5.06 -23.45 11.13
N ALA A 93 -6.05 -24.35 11.16
CA ALA A 93 -7.24 -24.20 10.34
C ALA A 93 -8.01 -22.90 10.63
N SER A 94 -8.04 -22.44 11.88
CA SER A 94 -8.58 -21.13 12.26
C SER A 94 -7.70 -19.98 11.77
N GLU A 95 -6.39 -20.09 11.95
CA GLU A 95 -5.45 -19.04 11.56
C GLU A 95 -5.40 -18.85 10.03
N ILE A 96 -5.50 -19.93 9.24
CA ILE A 96 -5.62 -19.88 7.78
C ILE A 96 -6.87 -19.10 7.37
N ARG A 97 -8.04 -19.35 7.98
CA ARG A 97 -9.27 -18.62 7.62
C ARG A 97 -9.14 -17.12 7.85
N LYS A 98 -8.46 -16.72 8.93
CA LYS A 98 -8.17 -15.31 9.20
C LYS A 98 -7.19 -14.74 8.16
N THR A 99 -6.14 -15.47 7.81
CA THR A 99 -5.17 -15.05 6.78
C THR A 99 -5.84 -14.94 5.41
N GLN A 100 -6.69 -15.90 5.01
CA GLN A 100 -7.49 -15.86 3.80
C GLN A 100 -8.43 -14.65 3.76
N SER A 101 -9.09 -14.32 4.88
CA SER A 101 -9.94 -13.13 4.99
C SER A 101 -9.13 -11.83 4.80
N ASN A 102 -7.99 -11.71 5.48
CA ASN A 102 -7.10 -10.55 5.34
C ASN A 102 -6.58 -10.43 3.90
N TYR A 103 -6.11 -11.53 3.32
CA TYR A 103 -5.65 -11.57 1.94
C TYR A 103 -6.75 -11.19 0.95
N ALA A 104 -7.97 -11.71 1.11
CA ALA A 104 -9.09 -11.36 0.22
C ALA A 104 -9.41 -9.86 0.28
N MET A 105 -9.41 -9.24 1.47
CA MET A 105 -9.59 -7.79 1.60
C MET A 105 -8.46 -7.01 0.92
N PHE A 106 -7.21 -7.45 1.07
CA PHE A 106 -6.06 -6.84 0.42
C PHE A 106 -6.16 -6.95 -1.11
N ALA A 107 -6.33 -8.17 -1.63
CA ALA A 107 -6.39 -8.46 -3.05
C ALA A 107 -7.55 -7.72 -3.73
N GLU A 108 -8.73 -7.70 -3.12
CA GLU A 108 -9.88 -6.97 -3.66
C GLU A 108 -9.64 -5.46 -3.72
N ALA A 109 -8.99 -4.89 -2.70
CA ALA A 109 -8.65 -3.47 -2.69
C ALA A 109 -7.66 -3.12 -3.81
N ILE A 110 -6.59 -3.92 -4.01
CA ILE A 110 -5.64 -3.74 -5.12
C ILE A 110 -6.37 -3.87 -6.46
N ARG A 111 -7.12 -4.96 -6.65
CA ARG A 111 -7.88 -5.22 -7.87
C ARG A 111 -8.81 -4.06 -8.22
N THR A 112 -9.51 -3.53 -7.22
CA THR A 112 -10.40 -2.38 -7.40
C THR A 112 -9.63 -1.12 -7.78
N MET A 113 -8.48 -0.84 -7.16
CA MET A 113 -7.63 0.32 -7.53
C MET A 113 -7.17 0.23 -8.98
N LEU A 114 -6.68 -0.93 -9.41
CA LEU A 114 -6.24 -1.17 -10.79
C LEU A 114 -7.38 -0.95 -11.80
N GLY A 115 -8.61 -1.29 -11.41
CA GLY A 115 -9.82 -1.10 -12.20
C GLY A 115 -10.34 0.33 -12.27
N LEU A 116 -9.81 1.27 -11.48
CA LEU A 116 -10.19 2.68 -11.59
C LEU A 116 -9.57 3.30 -12.85
N ALA A 117 -10.42 3.71 -13.79
CA ALA A 117 -10.00 4.53 -14.91
C ALA A 117 -9.58 5.92 -14.41
N TYR A 118 -8.37 6.36 -14.77
CA TYR A 118 -7.94 7.73 -14.50
C TYR A 118 -8.77 8.69 -15.37
N PRO A 119 -9.32 9.79 -14.83
CA PRO A 119 -10.05 10.77 -15.62
C PRO A 119 -9.16 11.34 -16.73
N THR A 120 -9.69 11.46 -17.95
CA THR A 120 -8.95 12.02 -19.09
C THR A 120 -9.49 13.39 -19.46
N MET A 121 -8.63 14.37 -19.70
CA MET A 121 -9.11 15.67 -20.19
C MET A 121 -9.62 15.52 -21.64
N PRO A 122 -10.77 16.12 -22.00
CA PRO A 122 -11.23 16.11 -23.38
C PRO A 122 -10.16 16.64 -24.35
N GLY A 123 -9.83 15.83 -25.36
CA GLY A 123 -8.82 16.17 -26.39
C GLY A 123 -7.38 15.77 -26.03
N GLU A 124 -7.15 15.20 -24.85
CA GLU A 124 -5.86 14.61 -24.49
C GLU A 124 -5.64 13.31 -25.28
N GLN A 125 -4.48 13.19 -25.91
CA GLN A 125 -4.09 11.98 -26.62
C GLN A 125 -3.36 11.02 -25.67
N PRO A 126 -3.50 9.70 -25.84
CA PRO A 126 -2.72 8.73 -25.09
C PRO A 126 -1.23 9.02 -25.20
N VAL A 127 -0.52 9.04 -24.07
CA VAL A 127 0.93 9.22 -24.04
C VAL A 127 1.59 7.83 -24.14
N SER A 128 2.35 7.60 -25.21
CA SER A 128 3.19 6.40 -25.35
C SER A 128 4.59 6.64 -24.80
N GLY A 129 5.09 5.71 -23.98
CA GLY A 129 6.46 5.72 -23.49
C GLY A 129 7.40 4.86 -24.34
N PRO A 130 8.69 4.77 -23.98
CA PRO A 130 9.67 3.90 -24.65
C PRO A 130 9.29 2.41 -24.64
N THR A 131 8.42 2.00 -23.71
CA THR A 131 7.91 0.63 -23.55
C THR A 131 6.53 0.42 -24.20
N GLY A 132 6.02 1.40 -24.94
CA GLY A 132 4.70 1.36 -25.57
C GLY A 132 3.62 2.13 -24.81
N GLU A 133 2.37 1.85 -25.16
CA GLU A 133 1.20 2.42 -24.49
C GLU A 133 1.00 1.79 -23.10
N PRO A 134 0.67 2.59 -22.06
CA PRO A 134 0.28 2.06 -20.77
C PRO A 134 -0.96 1.17 -20.88
N LEU A 135 -1.03 0.13 -20.05
CA LEU A 135 -2.22 -0.71 -19.95
C LEU A 135 -3.45 0.09 -19.51
N THR A 136 -4.58 -0.18 -20.15
CA THR A 136 -5.90 0.27 -19.69
C THR A 136 -6.25 -0.34 -18.32
N SER A 137 -7.25 0.21 -17.63
CA SER A 137 -7.73 -0.35 -16.35
C SER A 137 -8.12 -1.82 -16.47
N ASP A 138 -8.81 -2.18 -17.56
CA ASP A 138 -9.28 -3.54 -17.80
C ASP A 138 -8.11 -4.50 -18.04
N GLU A 139 -7.08 -4.07 -18.77
CA GLU A 139 -5.87 -4.86 -18.99
C GLU A 139 -5.06 -5.04 -17.70
N ARG A 140 -4.96 -4.01 -16.85
CA ARG A 140 -4.30 -4.13 -15.53
C ARG A 140 -5.02 -5.13 -14.64
N VAL A 141 -6.35 -5.08 -14.57
CA VAL A 141 -7.16 -6.05 -13.81
C VAL A 141 -6.99 -7.45 -14.36
N LYS A 142 -6.91 -7.61 -15.69
CA LYS A 142 -6.69 -8.92 -16.32
C LYS A 142 -5.32 -9.51 -15.97
N GLU A 143 -4.26 -8.72 -15.98
CA GLU A 143 -2.93 -9.21 -15.58
C GLU A 143 -2.88 -9.55 -14.08
N PHE A 144 -3.54 -8.76 -13.23
CA PHE A 144 -3.73 -9.08 -11.80
C PHE A 144 -4.46 -10.41 -11.61
N ASP A 145 -5.61 -10.58 -12.27
CA ASP A 145 -6.43 -11.80 -12.17
C ASP A 145 -5.65 -13.05 -12.67
N ARG A 146 -4.79 -12.88 -13.68
CA ARG A 146 -3.90 -13.96 -14.13
C ARG A 146 -2.86 -14.32 -13.07
N LEU A 147 -2.15 -13.33 -12.53
CA LEU A 147 -1.13 -13.53 -11.50
C LEU A 147 -1.72 -14.23 -10.26
N GLU A 148 -2.90 -13.80 -9.80
CA GLU A 148 -3.60 -14.40 -8.67
C GLU A 148 -3.95 -15.87 -8.93
N ALA A 149 -4.42 -16.19 -10.15
CA ALA A 149 -4.75 -17.56 -10.53
C ALA A 149 -3.50 -18.46 -10.57
N GLU A 150 -2.40 -17.98 -11.14
CA GLU A 150 -1.12 -18.70 -11.20
C GLU A 150 -0.54 -18.92 -9.80
N SER A 151 -0.55 -17.87 -8.98
CA SER A 151 -0.08 -17.94 -7.60
C SER A 151 -0.94 -18.92 -6.78
N LYS A 152 -2.26 -18.90 -6.93
CA LYS A 152 -3.14 -19.85 -6.24
C LYS A 152 -2.79 -21.29 -6.62
N ALA A 153 -2.64 -21.59 -7.91
CA ALA A 153 -2.29 -22.93 -8.38
C ALA A 153 -0.97 -23.42 -7.78
N TYR A 154 0.06 -22.56 -7.76
CA TYR A 154 1.34 -22.86 -7.11
C TYR A 154 1.18 -23.16 -5.61
N ARG A 155 0.42 -22.33 -4.88
CA ARG A 155 0.20 -22.52 -3.43
C ARG A 155 -0.51 -23.84 -3.13
N ASP A 156 -1.53 -24.19 -3.90
CA ASP A 156 -2.27 -25.45 -3.76
C ASP A 156 -1.34 -26.67 -4.00
N ASP A 157 -0.49 -26.62 -5.03
CA ASP A 157 0.45 -27.71 -5.32
C ASP A 157 1.55 -27.82 -4.25
N ALA A 158 2.07 -26.68 -3.77
CA ALA A 158 3.12 -26.64 -2.77
C ALA A 158 2.63 -27.11 -1.38
N SER A 159 1.42 -26.73 -0.95
CA SER A 159 0.84 -27.23 0.31
C SER A 159 0.59 -28.74 0.25
N LYS A 160 0.08 -29.23 -0.89
CA LYS A 160 -0.08 -30.67 -1.14
C LYS A 160 1.25 -31.42 -1.17
N ALA A 161 2.31 -30.80 -1.69
CA ALA A 161 3.65 -31.38 -1.63
C ALA A 161 4.13 -31.52 -0.17
N ALA A 162 3.89 -30.51 0.67
CA ALA A 162 4.18 -30.55 2.11
C ALA A 162 3.42 -31.69 2.81
N TYR A 163 2.13 -31.88 2.51
CA TYR A 163 1.36 -33.04 2.98
C TYR A 163 2.03 -34.36 2.58
N ASN A 164 2.34 -34.50 1.29
CA ASN A 164 2.80 -35.77 0.71
C ASN A 164 4.15 -36.23 1.26
N GLN A 165 5.03 -35.30 1.64
CA GLN A 165 6.32 -35.62 2.24
C GLN A 165 6.17 -36.39 3.56
N TYR A 166 5.08 -36.17 4.30
CA TYR A 166 4.82 -36.80 5.60
C TYR A 166 3.61 -37.74 5.57
N ARG A 167 3.16 -38.13 4.38
CA ARG A 167 1.97 -38.97 4.17
C ARG A 167 2.06 -40.25 5.02
N GLY A 168 0.98 -40.54 5.74
CA GLY A 168 0.87 -41.68 6.65
C GLY A 168 1.20 -41.35 8.11
N GLY A 169 1.77 -40.17 8.39
CA GLY A 169 1.90 -39.63 9.75
C GLY A 169 0.76 -38.69 10.13
N THR A 170 0.56 -38.48 11.44
CA THR A 170 -0.42 -37.52 11.97
C THR A 170 -0.04 -36.06 11.73
N LEU A 171 1.24 -35.79 11.43
CA LEU A 171 1.75 -34.44 11.15
C LEU A 171 1.51 -33.96 9.71
N ALA A 172 1.18 -34.84 8.77
CA ALA A 172 0.94 -34.47 7.37
C ALA A 172 -0.05 -33.29 7.20
N PRO A 173 -1.26 -33.30 7.81
CA PRO A 173 -2.18 -32.17 7.73
C PRO A 173 -1.66 -30.89 8.40
N VAL A 174 -0.84 -31.00 9.45
CA VAL A 174 -0.22 -29.83 10.09
C VAL A 174 0.75 -29.15 9.13
N PHE A 175 1.64 -29.92 8.47
CA PHE A 175 2.58 -29.36 7.50
C PHE A 175 1.89 -28.78 6.26
N GLU A 176 0.79 -29.38 5.80
CA GLU A 176 -0.04 -28.82 4.73
C GLU A 176 -0.60 -27.45 5.12
N ALA A 177 -1.18 -27.35 6.31
CA ALA A 177 -1.77 -26.12 6.83
C ALA A 177 -0.73 -25.02 7.06
N GLU A 178 0.42 -25.34 7.66
CA GLU A 178 1.53 -24.39 7.83
C GLU A 178 2.06 -23.88 6.49
N ALA A 179 2.21 -24.78 5.50
CA ALA A 179 2.63 -24.42 4.16
C ALA A 179 1.62 -23.49 3.48
N GLU A 180 0.32 -23.82 3.52
CA GLU A 180 -0.74 -22.97 2.96
C GLU A 180 -0.71 -21.57 3.57
N GLN A 181 -0.67 -21.48 4.90
CA GLN A 181 -0.67 -20.20 5.60
C GLN A 181 0.56 -19.36 5.24
N LYS A 182 1.75 -19.96 5.31
CA LYS A 182 3.00 -19.25 5.04
C LYS A 182 3.11 -18.78 3.59
N LEU A 183 2.72 -19.63 2.64
CA LEU A 183 2.73 -19.26 1.23
C LEU A 183 1.73 -18.15 0.92
N LEU A 184 0.58 -18.12 1.59
CA LEU A 184 -0.40 -17.05 1.44
C LEU A 184 0.13 -15.71 1.98
N ARG A 185 0.84 -15.72 3.12
CA ARG A 185 1.52 -14.53 3.67
C ARG A 185 2.62 -14.02 2.75
N LEU A 186 3.49 -14.90 2.27
CA LEU A 186 4.56 -14.54 1.34
C LEU A 186 4.01 -13.90 0.07
N HIS A 187 2.91 -14.44 -0.46
CA HIS A 187 2.29 -13.85 -1.63
C HIS A 187 1.64 -12.48 -1.34
N LEU A 188 1.05 -12.29 -0.16
CA LEU A 188 0.56 -10.98 0.28
C LEU A 188 1.71 -9.94 0.34
N GLU A 189 2.89 -10.32 0.82
CA GLU A 189 4.09 -9.45 0.80
C GLU A 189 4.61 -9.18 -0.61
N GLU A 190 4.67 -10.21 -1.46
CA GLU A 190 5.03 -10.08 -2.87
C GLU A 190 4.11 -9.08 -3.60
N MET A 191 2.81 -9.19 -3.39
CA MET A 191 1.84 -8.27 -3.98
C MET A 191 2.00 -6.85 -3.42
N ALA A 192 2.30 -6.69 -2.13
CA ALA A 192 2.62 -5.38 -1.56
C ALA A 192 3.88 -4.75 -2.18
N PHE A 193 4.86 -5.57 -2.56
CA PHE A 193 6.04 -5.12 -3.30
C PHE A 193 5.70 -4.73 -4.75
N ILE A 194 5.00 -5.60 -5.50
CA ILE A 194 4.65 -5.37 -6.91
C ILE A 194 3.79 -4.11 -7.07
N TYR A 195 2.82 -3.92 -6.19
CA TYR A 195 1.88 -2.80 -6.22
C TYR A 195 2.26 -1.67 -5.26
N GLY A 196 3.56 -1.54 -4.95
CA GLY A 196 4.08 -0.53 -4.03
C GLY A 196 3.71 0.91 -4.42
N GLU A 197 3.65 1.21 -5.72
CA GLU A 197 3.19 2.52 -6.23
C GLU A 197 1.74 2.81 -5.84
N GLU A 198 0.82 1.84 -6.01
CA GLU A 198 -0.58 2.00 -5.62
C GLU A 198 -0.76 2.21 -4.11
N LEU A 199 0.14 1.59 -3.34
CA LEU A 199 0.18 1.66 -1.88
C LEU A 199 0.90 2.91 -1.35
N SER A 200 1.58 3.68 -2.19
CA SER A 200 2.34 4.87 -1.82
C SER A 200 1.44 6.11 -1.64
N ASN A 201 1.89 7.08 -0.84
CA ASN A 201 1.19 8.36 -0.62
C ASN A 201 1.75 9.50 -1.51
N HIS A 202 2.03 9.24 -2.77
CA HIS A 202 2.53 10.27 -3.70
C HIS A 202 1.50 11.38 -3.94
#